data_AF-A0A136M095-F1
#
_entry.id   AF-A0A136M095-F1
#
_cell.length_a   1.000
_cell.length_b   1.000
_cell.length_c   1.000
_cell.angle_alpha   90.00
_cell.angle_beta   90.00
_cell.angle_gamma   90.00
#
_symmetry.space_group_name_H-M   'P 1'
#
loop_
_entity.id
_entity.type
_entity.pdbx_description
1 polymer ?
#
loop_
_entity_poly.entity_id
_entity_poly.type
_entity_poly.pdbx_seq_one_letter_code
_entity_poly.pdbx_strand_id
1 'polypeptide(L)'
;MAGLLLDILFSPLIFVIIGYVLYQDIQKAVLLALFIITAIQLIKLVMRVFMLGLNALTLNIFGFVRNSLRIFSALVFIAIYWFIYILIFGSNFSL
;
A
#
# COMPACT_ATOMS: atom_id res chain seq x y z
N MET A 1 14.62 15.68 7.49
CA MET A 1 14.62 14.77 8.66
C MET A 1 13.22 14.40 9.14
N ALA A 2 12.23 15.31 9.15
CA ALA A 2 10.83 14.97 9.51
C ALA A 2 10.15 13.92 8.60
N GLY A 3 10.56 13.81 7.33
CA GLY A 3 10.02 12.81 6.39
C GLY A 3 10.39 11.36 6.75
N LEU A 4 11.60 11.11 7.26
CA LEU A 4 12.03 9.75 7.65
C LEU A 4 11.22 9.20 8.83
N LEU A 5 10.90 10.05 9.81
CA LEU A 5 10.07 9.64 10.95
C LEU A 5 8.65 9.30 10.54
N LEU A 6 8.05 10.07 9.63
CA LEU A 6 6.74 9.75 9.06
C LEU A 6 6.79 8.45 8.23
N ASP A 7 7.81 8.27 7.40
CA ASP A 7 7.97 7.04 6.61
C ASP A 7 8.20 5.80 7.49
N ILE A 8 8.92 5.96 8.61
CA ILE A 8 9.09 4.90 9.62
C ILE A 8 7.77 4.63 10.33
N LEU A 9 7.06 5.67 10.82
CA LEU A 9 5.77 5.56 11.53
C LEU A 9 4.70 4.84 10.69
N PHE A 10 4.69 5.08 9.38
CA PHE A 10 3.78 4.42 8.44
C PHE A 10 4.39 3.18 7.77
N SER A 11 5.50 2.65 8.31
CA SER A 11 6.13 1.45 7.79
C SER A 11 5.24 0.22 8.01
N PRO A 12 5.14 -0.67 7.01
CA PRO A 12 4.46 -1.96 7.15
C PRO A 12 4.85 -2.74 8.42
N LEU A 13 6.14 -2.67 8.78
CA LEU A 13 6.69 -3.34 9.97
C LEU A 13 6.07 -2.83 11.26
N ILE A 14 5.81 -1.53 11.38
CA ILE A 14 5.21 -0.95 12.59
C ILE A 14 3.77 -1.44 12.75
N PHE A 15 3.01 -1.51 11.66
CA PHE A 15 1.64 -2.04 11.72
C PHE A 15 1.62 -3.54 12.06
N VAL A 16 2.61 -4.31 11.62
CA VAL A 16 2.76 -5.72 12.04
C VAL A 16 3.08 -5.81 13.54
N ILE A 17 3.98 -4.97 14.06
CA ILE A 17 4.32 -4.94 15.49
C ILE A 17 3.10 -4.57 16.34
N ILE A 18 2.36 -3.54 15.95
CA ILE A 18 1.13 -3.11 16.64
C ILE A 18 0.08 -4.23 16.60
N GLY A 19 -0.13 -4.83 15.43
CA GLY A 19 -1.06 -5.96 15.28
C GLY A 19 -0.65 -7.16 16.14
N TYR A 20 0.64 -7.44 16.26
CA TYR A 20 1.14 -8.56 17.06
C TYR A 20 0.92 -8.31 18.56
N VAL A 21 1.15 -7.09 19.03
CA VAL A 21 0.88 -6.70 20.42
C VAL A 21 -0.61 -6.83 20.76
N LEU A 22 -1.50 -6.51 19.81
CA LEU A 22 -2.95 -6.55 20.03
C LEU A 22 -3.55 -7.96 19.96
N TYR A 23 -3.10 -8.80 19.03
CA TYR A 23 -3.74 -10.09 18.74
C TYR A 23 -2.92 -11.30 19.18
N GLN A 24 -1.65 -11.13 19.57
CA GLN A 24 -0.68 -12.18 19.88
C GLN A 24 -0.54 -13.26 18.80
N ASP A 25 -1.02 -12.96 17.59
CA ASP A 25 -1.09 -13.86 16.45
C ASP A 25 -0.47 -13.13 15.26
N ILE A 26 0.65 -13.66 14.77
CA ILE A 26 1.43 -13.10 13.66
C ILE A 26 0.55 -13.02 12.40
N GLN A 27 -0.36 -13.97 12.19
CA GLN A 27 -1.17 -14.04 10.98
C GLN A 27 -2.19 -12.90 10.92
N LYS A 28 -2.88 -12.66 12.05
CA LYS A 28 -3.86 -11.57 12.20
C LYS A 28 -3.18 -10.21 12.19
N ALA A 29 -2.00 -10.11 12.79
CA ALA A 29 -1.18 -8.91 12.76
C ALA A 29 -0.73 -8.52 11.34
N VAL A 30 -0.26 -9.50 10.56
CA VAL A 30 0.16 -9.28 9.18
C VAL A 30 -1.05 -8.97 8.29
N LEU A 31 -2.20 -9.65 8.48
CA LEU A 31 -3.44 -9.32 7.78
C LEU A 31 -3.85 -7.85 8.01
N LEU A 32 -3.86 -7.42 9.27
CA LEU A 32 -4.27 -6.08 9.65
C LEU A 32 -3.32 -5.03 9.07
N ALA A 33 -2.01 -5.28 9.10
CA ALA A 33 -1.02 -4.45 8.44
C ALA A 33 -1.26 -4.36 6.93
N LEU A 34 -1.49 -5.51 6.26
CA LEU A 34 -1.84 -5.56 4.84
C LEU A 34 -3.08 -4.74 4.51
N PHE A 35 -4.11 -4.86 5.34
CA PHE A 35 -5.36 -4.14 5.13
C PHE A 35 -5.17 -2.63 5.21
N ILE A 36 -4.45 -2.16 6.24
CA ILE A 36 -4.14 -0.74 6.45
C ILE A 36 -3.27 -0.20 5.30
N ILE A 37 -2.21 -0.92 4.91
CA ILE A 37 -1.33 -0.52 3.81
C ILE A 37 -2.12 -0.45 2.51
N THR A 38 -2.98 -1.43 2.24
CA THR A 38 -3.83 -1.45 1.03
C THR A 38 -4.78 -0.25 1.01
N ALA A 39 -5.43 0.07 2.14
CA ALA A 39 -6.30 1.24 2.26
C ALA A 39 -5.54 2.55 2.01
N ILE A 40 -4.34 2.71 2.60
CA ILE A 40 -3.49 3.89 2.36
C ILE A 40 -3.09 3.99 0.89
N GLN A 41 -2.70 2.87 0.27
CA GLN A 41 -2.30 2.86 -1.13
C GLN A 41 -3.48 3.17 -2.06
N LEU A 42 -4.68 2.69 -1.75
CA LEU A 42 -5.90 3.05 -2.48
C LEU A 42 -6.18 4.56 -2.41
N ILE A 43 -6.09 5.17 -1.24
CA ILE A 43 -6.25 6.63 -1.08
C ILE A 43 -5.20 7.38 -1.93
N LYS A 44 -3.93 6.96 -1.85
CA LYS A 44 -2.85 7.53 -2.67
C LYS A 44 -3.11 7.35 -4.18
N LEU A 45 -3.72 6.23 -4.57
CA LEU A 45 -4.06 5.93 -5.96
C LEU A 45 -5.17 6.85 -6.45
N VAL A 46 -6.24 7.05 -5.66
CA VAL A 46 -7.31 8.03 -5.96
C VAL A 46 -6.74 9.43 -6.13
N MET A 47 -5.86 9.88 -5.22
CA MET A 47 -5.21 11.18 -5.35
C MET A 47 -4.37 11.30 -6.63
N ARG A 48 -3.68 10.24 -7.05
CA ARG A 48 -2.88 10.24 -8.28
C ARG A 48 -3.77 10.25 -9.53
N VAL A 49 -4.91 9.56 -9.52
CA VAL A 49 -5.90 9.64 -10.60
C VAL A 49 -6.44 11.07 -10.73
N PHE A 50 -6.71 11.73 -9.60
CA PHE A 50 -7.09 13.14 -9.61
C PHE A 50 -5.99 14.04 -10.23
N MET A 51 -4.72 13.84 -9.85
CA MET A 51 -3.59 14.56 -10.45
C MET A 51 -3.40 14.26 -11.94
N LEU A 52 -3.74 13.06 -12.41
CA LEU A 52 -3.73 12.75 -13.85
C LEU A 52 -4.73 13.61 -14.61
N GLY A 53 -5.94 13.80 -14.07
CA GLY A 53 -6.94 14.70 -14.65
C GLY A 53 -6.43 16.13 -14.75
N LEU A 54 -5.81 16.66 -13.68
CA LEU A 54 -5.21 18.00 -13.69
C LEU A 54 -4.05 18.14 -14.68
N ASN A 55 -3.20 17.13 -14.80
CA ASN A 55 -2.09 17.14 -15.77
C ASN A 55 -2.57 17.05 -17.21
N ALA A 56 -3.67 16.32 -17.47
CA ALA A 56 -4.29 16.27 -18.79
C ALA A 56 -4.88 17.62 -19.19
N LEU A 57 -5.53 18.33 -18.26
CA LEU A 57 -6.09 19.67 -18.49
C LEU A 57 -5.01 20.74 -18.74
N THR A 58 -3.82 20.59 -18.14
CA THR A 58 -2.69 21.51 -18.30
C THR A 58 -1.74 21.15 -19.44
N LEU A 59 -2.10 20.15 -20.28
CA LEU A 59 -1.25 19.61 -21.36
C LEU A 59 0.16 19.17 -20.89
N ASN A 60 0.30 18.84 -19.60
CA ASN A 60 1.56 18.39 -19.03
C ASN A 60 1.75 16.89 -19.28
N ILE A 61 2.17 16.56 -20.51
CA ILE A 61 2.36 15.18 -21.00
C ILE A 61 3.36 14.43 -20.11
N PHE A 62 4.45 15.06 -19.69
CA PHE A 62 5.46 14.41 -18.85
C PHE A 62 4.92 14.09 -17.44
N GLY A 63 4.18 15.02 -16.84
CA GLY A 63 3.48 14.81 -15.57
C GLY A 63 2.43 13.71 -15.67
N PHE A 64 1.74 13.61 -16.80
CA PHE A 64 0.77 12.57 -17.08
C PHE A 64 1.41 11.18 -17.17
N VAL A 65 2.47 11.02 -17.96
CA VAL A 65 3.19 9.73 -18.10
C VAL A 65 3.78 9.29 -16.76
N ARG A 66 4.42 10.20 -16.02
CA ARG A 66 5.02 9.91 -14.71
C ARG A 66 3.98 9.45 -13.70
N ASN A 67 2.83 10.11 -13.64
CA ASN A 67 1.76 9.73 -12.71
C ASN A 67 1.10 8.40 -13.11
N SER A 68 0.99 8.12 -14.42
CA SER A 68 0.47 6.86 -14.94
C SER A 68 1.37 5.67 -14.54
N LEU A 69 2.68 5.78 -14.77
CA LEU A 69 3.65 4.75 -14.35
C LEU A 69 3.62 4.51 -12.84
N ARG A 70 3.48 5.58 -12.05
CA ARG A 70 3.36 5.52 -10.59
C ARG A 70 2.07 4.83 -10.12
N ILE A 71 0.98 4.94 -10.85
CA ILE A 71 -0.26 4.22 -10.55
C ILE A 71 -0.10 2.76 -10.91
N PHE A 72 0.43 2.46 -12.10
CA PHE A 72 0.70 1.10 -12.55
C PHE A 72 1.62 0.35 -11.57
N SER A 73 2.74 0.97 -11.18
CA SER A 73 3.64 0.38 -10.19
C SER A 73 2.93 0.12 -8.86
N ALA A 74 2.09 1.05 -8.39
CA ALA A 74 1.35 0.88 -7.14
C ALA A 74 0.38 -0.30 -7.19
N LEU A 75 -0.34 -0.49 -8.30
CA LEU A 75 -1.23 -1.64 -8.51
C LEU A 75 -0.46 -2.96 -8.51
N VAL A 76 0.68 -3.01 -9.22
CA VAL A 76 1.55 -4.19 -9.26
C VAL A 76 2.07 -4.52 -7.86
N PHE A 77 2.52 -3.51 -7.10
CA PHE A 77 2.96 -3.72 -5.72
C PHE A 77 1.84 -4.24 -4.83
N ILE A 78 0.61 -3.70 -4.91
CA ILE A 78 -0.53 -4.22 -4.14
C ILE A 78 -0.79 -5.69 -4.50
N ALA A 79 -0.82 -6.03 -5.79
CA ALA A 79 -1.07 -7.39 -6.25
C ALA A 79 0.01 -8.39 -5.75
N ILE A 80 1.29 -8.04 -5.89
CA ILE A 80 2.41 -8.86 -5.40
C ILE A 80 2.32 -9.01 -3.88
N TYR A 81 2.01 -7.94 -3.15
CA TYR A 81 1.96 -7.96 -1.69
C TYR A 81 0.86 -8.89 -1.16
N TRP A 82 -0.32 -8.86 -1.77
CA TRP A 82 -1.40 -9.81 -1.46
C TRP A 82 -1.07 -11.24 -1.90
N PHE A 83 -0.41 -11.41 -3.05
CA PHE A 83 0.01 -12.73 -3.52
C PHE A 83 1.00 -13.39 -2.56
N ILE A 84 2.00 -12.64 -2.07
CA ILE A 84 2.96 -13.11 -1.05
C ILE A 84 2.22 -13.50 0.24
N TYR A 85 1.26 -12.68 0.68
CA TYR A 85 0.46 -13.01 1.86
C TYR A 85 -0.28 -14.35 1.73
N ILE A 86 -0.94 -14.56 0.59
CA ILE A 86 -1.64 -15.81 0.29
C ILE A 86 -0.67 -16.99 0.21
N LEU A 87 0.52 -16.82 -0.36
CA LEU A 87 1.53 -17.89 -0.39
C LEU A 87 2.03 -18.29 0.99
N ILE A 88 2.25 -17.31 1.89
CA ILE A 88 2.83 -17.56 3.21
C ILE A 88 1.78 -18.04 4.22
N PHE A 89 0.56 -17.48 4.18
CA PHE A 89 -0.47 -17.71 5.18
C PHE A 89 -1.73 -18.41 4.63
N GLY A 90 -1.85 -18.60 3.32
CA GLY A 90 -3.05 -19.14 2.66
C GLY A 90 -3.43 -20.56 3.08
N SER A 91 -2.47 -21.38 3.55
CA SER A 91 -2.78 -22.69 4.11
C SER A 91 -3.40 -22.65 5.52
N ASN A 92 -3.27 -21.53 6.24
CA ASN A 92 -3.90 -21.33 7.55
C ASN A 92 -5.33 -20.78 7.44
N PHE A 93 -5.80 -20.50 6.21
CA PHE A 93 -7.19 -20.17 5.88
C PHE A 93 -7.97 -21.38 5.33
N SER A 94 -7.53 -22.60 5.63
CA SER A 94 -8.44 -23.74 5.52
C SER A 94 -9.54 -23.56 6.57
N LEU A 95 -10.70 -23.08 6.10
CA LEU A 95 -11.99 -23.23 6.78
C LEU A 95 -12.20 -24.67 7.27
#